data_AF-K8ER02-F1
#
_entry.id   AF-K8ER02-F1
#
_cell.length_a   1.000
_cell.length_b   1.000
_cell.length_c   1.000
_cell.angle_alpha   90.00
_cell.angle_beta   90.00
_cell.angle_gamma   90.00
#
_symmetry.space_group_name_H-M   'P 1'
#
loop_
_entity.id
_entity.type
_entity.pdbx_description
1 polymer ?
#
loop_
_entity_poly.entity_id
_entity_poly.type
_entity_poly.pdbx_seq_one_letter_code
_entity_poly.pdbx_strand_id
1 'polypeptide(L)'
;MTMTTQNDHLDVDFSEAVRMASLKYSSTNWQSDSENYAKFSPVNLVFPGTHDSGSYYLTSKFQPDSGGRGVPEWLQSISKIIKTVGIPIDELVARWAKTQKQTIFEQLRTGARYLDLRCGWQPDTKTWKIHHSLVGVDVVTVLEDIKSFVNAFKTEVVIVEMSHFYGDPDEDAVEQLASEVLGALGELVVPYYPLEEENFWTRPLEESVKKNQRVLIAFENFNAYNTTEKHSPFLWPWVLENGYADTDDVAKMKEYNYDVVRTFNNQTEKDELRLTKLSWILTAKAKTVENSIWPLIKNHHPKTIVDLTLKYADRFVFEEFVDLVSKDLNCRFPQVFSLDAWFADSSFRSRSSSKSNNSKSNNGRTNRDDDEVGEKEGENIKGALWKLAKEVSARQNSPAFAKEKCKANAFADDGPKRLYSQQ
;
A
#
# COMPACT_ATOMS: atom_id res chain seq x y z
N MET A 1 8.76 -50.51 38.23
CA MET A 1 9.78 -50.47 37.15
C MET A 1 9.04 -50.25 35.86
N THR A 2 9.24 -49.08 35.28
CA THR A 2 8.62 -48.58 34.06
C THR A 2 9.47 -48.94 32.84
N MET A 3 8.85 -48.79 31.66
CA MET A 3 9.43 -48.62 30.31
C MET A 3 9.67 -49.90 29.49
N THR A 4 9.35 -49.98 28.19
CA THR A 4 8.78 -49.01 27.22
C THR A 4 8.34 -49.76 25.95
N THR A 5 7.29 -49.23 25.33
CA THR A 5 6.85 -49.46 23.94
C THR A 5 7.78 -48.77 22.94
N GLN A 6 7.95 -49.34 21.74
CA GLN A 6 8.59 -48.69 20.59
C GLN A 6 7.57 -48.67 19.44
N ASN A 7 7.12 -47.47 19.07
CA ASN A 7 6.40 -47.19 17.83
C ASN A 7 7.15 -46.05 17.15
N ASP A 8 7.73 -46.33 15.99
CA ASP A 8 8.42 -45.36 15.15
C ASP A 8 7.40 -44.43 14.48
N HIS A 9 7.44 -43.15 14.82
CA HIS A 9 6.72 -42.09 14.11
C HIS A 9 7.63 -41.44 13.06
N LEU A 10 7.09 -41.31 11.85
CA LEU A 10 7.56 -40.46 10.76
C LEU A 10 7.42 -38.98 11.18
N ASP A 11 8.43 -38.45 11.86
CA ASP A 11 8.62 -37.00 12.01
C ASP A 11 9.40 -36.47 10.80
N VAL A 12 8.68 -36.19 9.71
CA VAL A 12 9.18 -35.19 8.76
C VAL A 12 8.98 -33.84 9.43
N ASP A 13 10.08 -33.25 9.89
CA ASP A 13 10.15 -31.97 10.58
C ASP A 13 9.35 -30.90 9.82
N PHE A 14 8.15 -30.61 10.31
CA PHE A 14 7.24 -29.60 9.77
C PHE A 14 7.91 -28.22 9.75
N SER A 15 8.88 -27.97 10.65
CA SER A 15 9.66 -26.74 10.68
C SER A 15 10.64 -26.65 9.51
N GLU A 16 11.20 -27.77 9.05
CA GLU A 16 12.11 -27.81 7.91
C GLU A 16 11.36 -27.65 6.58
N ALA A 17 10.15 -28.20 6.46
CA ALA A 17 9.27 -27.96 5.31
C ALA A 17 8.83 -26.49 5.21
N VAL A 18 8.47 -25.86 6.34
CA VAL A 18 8.14 -24.43 6.42
C VAL A 18 9.37 -23.55 6.17
N ARG A 19 10.55 -23.95 6.66
CA ARG A 19 11.84 -23.28 6.39
C ARG A 19 12.25 -23.40 4.93
N MET A 20 12.02 -24.54 4.29
CA MET A 20 12.31 -24.76 2.87
C MET A 20 11.30 -24.07 1.95
N ALA A 21 10.03 -23.93 2.37
CA ALA A 21 9.05 -23.07 1.70
C ALA A 21 9.41 -21.58 1.81
N SER A 22 9.92 -21.16 2.98
CA SER A 22 10.45 -19.81 3.23
C SER A 22 11.67 -19.47 2.37
N LEU A 23 12.51 -20.45 2.03
CA LEU A 23 13.72 -20.28 1.20
C LEU A 23 13.45 -20.24 -0.32
N LYS A 24 12.22 -20.50 -0.77
CA LYS A 24 11.91 -20.67 -2.20
C LYS A 24 11.39 -19.40 -2.87
N TYR A 25 11.00 -18.38 -2.10
CA TYR A 25 10.22 -17.25 -2.59
C TYR A 25 10.83 -15.90 -2.22
N SER A 26 11.13 -15.10 -3.24
CA SER A 26 11.53 -13.71 -3.06
C SER A 26 10.30 -12.81 -3.13
N SER A 27 10.22 -11.86 -2.20
CA SER A 27 9.22 -10.76 -2.23
C SER A 27 9.25 -9.96 -3.53
N THR A 28 10.32 -10.10 -4.33
CA THR A 28 10.50 -9.37 -5.58
C THR A 28 9.74 -9.96 -6.76
N ASN A 29 9.48 -11.28 -6.80
CA ASN A 29 8.84 -11.96 -7.93
C ASN A 29 7.74 -12.96 -7.51
N TRP A 30 7.02 -12.62 -6.45
CA TRP A 30 6.10 -13.53 -5.77
C TRP A 30 4.86 -13.92 -6.60
N GLN A 31 4.47 -13.14 -7.61
CA GLN A 31 3.32 -13.47 -8.47
C GLN A 31 3.61 -14.65 -9.42
N SER A 32 4.89 -14.89 -9.71
CA SER A 32 5.37 -15.95 -10.61
C SER A 32 5.50 -17.34 -9.99
N ASP A 33 5.19 -17.45 -8.70
CA ASP A 33 5.43 -18.65 -7.93
C ASP A 33 4.50 -19.82 -8.34
N SER A 34 5.04 -21.02 -8.17
CA SER A 34 4.46 -22.36 -8.36
C SER A 34 3.11 -22.62 -7.69
N GLU A 35 2.66 -21.78 -6.75
CA GLU A 35 1.37 -21.88 -6.06
C GLU A 35 0.17 -21.40 -6.89
N ASN A 36 0.33 -21.22 -8.20
CA ASN A 36 -0.73 -20.87 -9.16
C ASN A 36 -1.29 -19.43 -9.03
N TYR A 37 -0.62 -18.51 -8.34
CA TYR A 37 -1.11 -17.12 -8.22
C TYR A 37 -1.37 -16.49 -9.60
N ALA A 38 -0.43 -16.66 -10.54
CA ALA A 38 -0.58 -16.18 -11.92
C ALA A 38 -1.71 -16.86 -12.71
N LYS A 39 -2.23 -18.01 -12.26
CA LYS A 39 -3.32 -18.73 -12.95
C LYS A 39 -4.71 -18.22 -12.57
N PHE A 40 -4.82 -17.41 -11.53
CA PHE A 40 -6.07 -16.77 -11.15
C PHE A 40 -6.23 -15.45 -11.88
N SER A 41 -7.48 -15.08 -12.11
CA SER A 41 -7.83 -13.77 -12.66
C SER A 41 -7.73 -12.69 -11.58
N PRO A 42 -7.35 -11.44 -11.94
CA PRO A 42 -7.21 -10.35 -10.98
C PRO A 42 -8.39 -10.12 -10.05
N VAL A 43 -9.64 -10.35 -10.48
CA VAL A 43 -10.82 -10.25 -9.61
C VAL A 43 -10.79 -11.22 -8.42
N ASN A 44 -10.04 -12.31 -8.56
CA ASN A 44 -9.88 -13.37 -7.57
C ASN A 44 -8.58 -13.26 -6.76
N LEU A 45 -7.84 -12.18 -6.93
CA LEU A 45 -6.54 -11.96 -6.30
C LEU A 45 -6.59 -10.76 -5.36
N VAL A 46 -5.75 -10.80 -4.33
CA VAL A 46 -5.45 -9.66 -3.46
C VAL A 46 -4.08 -9.13 -3.84
N PHE A 47 -4.03 -7.87 -4.25
CA PHE A 47 -2.83 -7.10 -4.54
C PHE A 47 -2.47 -6.27 -3.32
N PRO A 48 -1.32 -6.52 -2.69
CA PRO A 48 -0.83 -5.66 -1.62
C PRO A 48 -0.33 -4.34 -2.22
N GLY A 49 -0.66 -3.24 -1.57
CA GLY A 49 -0.43 -1.90 -2.07
C GLY A 49 0.03 -0.93 -1.00
N THR A 50 0.44 0.24 -1.47
CA THR A 50 0.90 1.34 -0.62
C THR A 50 0.04 2.57 -0.86
N HIS A 51 -0.42 3.18 0.23
CA HIS A 51 -1.17 4.43 0.20
C HIS A 51 -0.20 5.60 0.01
N ASP A 52 -0.55 6.58 -0.84
CA ASP A 52 0.31 7.70 -1.18
C ASP A 52 1.74 7.25 -1.51
N SER A 53 1.87 6.29 -2.43
CA SER A 53 3.10 5.51 -2.64
C SER A 53 4.32 6.40 -2.86
N GLY A 54 4.15 7.53 -3.56
CA GLY A 54 5.25 8.42 -3.88
C GLY A 54 5.57 9.48 -2.81
N SER A 55 4.91 9.49 -1.65
CA SER A 55 5.16 10.44 -0.55
C SER A 55 6.47 10.18 0.22
N TYR A 56 7.29 9.21 -0.22
CA TYR A 56 8.58 8.91 0.39
C TYR A 56 9.58 10.08 0.36
N TYR A 57 9.35 11.04 -0.53
CA TYR A 57 10.04 12.32 -0.58
C TYR A 57 9.02 13.44 -0.80
N LEU A 58 9.05 14.43 0.08
CA LEU A 58 8.25 15.64 0.03
C LEU A 58 9.16 16.84 0.31
N THR A 59 8.98 17.91 -0.45
CA THR A 59 9.61 19.21 -0.22
C THR A 59 8.85 19.98 0.86
N SER A 60 9.30 21.20 1.18
CA SER A 60 8.55 22.13 2.03
C SER A 60 7.52 22.99 1.27
N LYS A 61 7.43 22.86 -0.06
CA LYS A 61 6.48 23.63 -0.88
C LYS A 61 5.12 22.93 -0.88
N PHE A 62 4.06 23.65 -0.56
CA PHE A 62 2.69 23.16 -0.71
C PHE A 62 2.35 22.92 -2.19
N GLN A 63 1.61 21.84 -2.45
CA GLN A 63 1.02 21.60 -3.76
C GLN A 63 0.04 22.74 -4.06
N PRO A 64 0.21 23.48 -5.16
CA PRO A 64 -0.75 24.51 -5.55
C PRO A 64 -2.13 23.88 -5.78
N ASP A 65 -3.18 24.55 -5.33
CA ASP A 65 -4.57 24.22 -5.65
C ASP A 65 -5.48 25.41 -5.31
N SER A 66 -6.23 25.93 -6.28
CA SER A 66 -7.07 27.13 -6.12
C SER A 66 -8.15 27.00 -5.04
N GLY A 67 -8.62 25.77 -4.77
CA GLY A 67 -9.62 25.48 -3.74
C GLY A 67 -9.04 25.33 -2.34
N GLY A 68 -7.72 25.43 -2.16
CA GLY A 68 -7.05 25.11 -0.91
C GLY A 68 -7.14 23.64 -0.51
N ARG A 69 -7.58 22.74 -1.42
CA ARG A 69 -7.73 21.29 -1.14
C ARG A 69 -6.39 20.60 -0.94
N GLY A 70 -5.30 21.22 -1.40
CA GLY A 70 -3.94 20.79 -1.10
C GLY A 70 -3.53 20.97 0.37
N VAL A 71 -4.30 21.67 1.20
CA VAL A 71 -3.94 21.97 2.59
C VAL A 71 -4.80 21.13 3.55
N PRO A 72 -4.18 20.33 4.45
CA PRO A 72 -4.92 19.54 5.43
C PRO A 72 -5.84 20.39 6.32
N GLU A 73 -7.11 19.97 6.49
CA GLU A 73 -8.10 20.71 7.28
C GLU A 73 -7.65 20.95 8.73
N TRP A 74 -6.99 19.96 9.34
CA TRP A 74 -6.53 20.02 10.73
C TRP A 74 -5.57 21.18 11.01
N LEU A 75 -4.90 21.71 10.00
CA LEU A 75 -3.97 22.84 10.14
C LEU A 75 -4.66 24.10 10.64
N GLN A 76 -5.90 24.34 10.20
CA GLN A 76 -6.65 25.51 10.63
C GLN A 76 -6.86 25.49 12.15
N SER A 77 -7.19 24.32 12.69
CA SER A 77 -7.49 24.11 14.11
C SER A 77 -6.27 24.29 15.02
N ILE A 78 -5.06 23.98 14.56
CA ILE A 78 -3.86 24.00 15.40
C ILE A 78 -2.89 25.15 15.11
N SER A 79 -3.25 26.05 14.20
CA SER A 79 -2.42 27.21 13.78
C SER A 79 -1.90 28.07 14.95
N LYS A 80 -2.67 28.19 16.04
CA LYS A 80 -2.24 28.91 17.26
C LYS A 80 -1.17 28.15 18.04
N ILE A 81 -1.28 26.83 18.13
CA ILE A 81 -0.33 25.97 18.84
C ILE A 81 1.02 25.98 18.12
N ILE A 82 1.00 25.85 16.79
CA ILE A 82 2.20 25.87 15.95
C ILE A 82 3.01 27.16 16.18
N LYS A 83 2.33 28.32 16.21
CA LYS A 83 2.97 29.62 16.49
C LYS A 83 3.63 29.68 17.87
N THR A 84 2.99 29.09 18.88
CA THR A 84 3.51 29.07 20.26
C THR A 84 4.72 28.15 20.41
N VAL A 85 4.75 27.02 19.71
CA VAL A 85 5.84 26.03 19.82
C VAL A 85 6.98 26.34 18.84
N GLY A 86 6.77 27.21 17.86
CA GLY A 86 7.81 27.69 16.94
C GLY A 86 8.23 26.67 15.88
N ILE A 87 7.39 25.67 15.59
CA ILE A 87 7.64 24.68 14.54
C ILE A 87 7.16 25.25 13.19
N PRO A 88 7.98 25.22 12.12
CA PRO A 88 7.51 25.59 10.78
C PRO A 88 6.32 24.72 10.33
N ILE A 89 5.29 25.33 9.74
CA ILE A 89 4.06 24.63 9.34
C ILE A 89 4.36 23.52 8.33
N ASP A 90 5.20 23.81 7.35
CA ASP A 90 5.66 22.87 6.32
C ASP A 90 6.38 21.66 6.92
N GLU A 91 7.23 21.86 7.94
CA GLU A 91 7.89 20.74 8.64
C GLU A 91 6.86 19.83 9.32
N LEU A 92 5.86 20.43 9.96
CA LEU A 92 4.80 19.67 10.60
C LEU A 92 3.97 18.91 9.55
N VAL A 93 3.56 19.56 8.47
CA VAL A 93 2.80 18.91 7.39
C VAL A 93 3.59 17.76 6.78
N ALA A 94 4.88 17.94 6.50
CA ALA A 94 5.72 16.90 5.91
C ALA A 94 5.73 15.60 6.75
N ARG A 95 5.70 15.72 8.09
CA ARG A 95 5.65 14.58 9.01
C ARG A 95 4.33 13.81 8.97
N TRP A 96 3.24 14.48 8.64
CA TRP A 96 1.90 13.90 8.57
C TRP A 96 1.49 13.51 7.15
N ALA A 97 2.11 14.11 6.15
CA ALA A 97 1.94 13.78 4.74
C ALA A 97 2.82 12.61 4.27
N LYS A 98 3.98 12.40 4.91
CA LYS A 98 4.85 11.28 4.52
C LYS A 98 4.26 9.96 5.00
N THR A 99 3.77 9.13 4.07
CA THR A 99 3.20 7.80 4.36
C THR A 99 4.20 6.68 4.10
N GLN A 100 5.12 6.85 3.15
CA GLN A 100 6.11 5.84 2.79
C GLN A 100 7.54 6.26 3.14
N LYS A 101 8.43 5.28 3.33
CA LYS A 101 9.88 5.52 3.51
C LYS A 101 10.71 5.09 2.29
N GLN A 102 10.21 4.14 1.53
CA GLN A 102 10.91 3.50 0.41
C GLN A 102 10.51 4.14 -0.93
N THR A 103 11.43 4.17 -1.90
CA THR A 103 11.10 4.58 -3.27
C THR A 103 10.12 3.61 -3.92
N ILE A 104 9.59 3.96 -5.09
CA ILE A 104 8.62 3.10 -5.79
C ILE A 104 9.26 1.79 -6.20
N PHE A 105 10.49 1.82 -6.73
CA PHE A 105 11.22 0.60 -7.05
C PHE A 105 11.37 -0.32 -5.83
N GLU A 106 11.72 0.24 -4.66
CA GLU A 106 11.91 -0.52 -3.43
C GLU A 106 10.59 -1.09 -2.87
N GLN A 107 9.49 -0.35 -2.95
CA GLN A 107 8.15 -0.85 -2.59
C GLN A 107 7.78 -2.07 -3.45
N LEU A 108 7.96 -1.96 -4.78
CA LEU A 108 7.71 -3.06 -5.71
C LEU A 108 8.65 -4.24 -5.48
N ARG A 109 9.95 -3.99 -5.28
CA ARG A 109 10.97 -5.01 -4.99
C ARG A 109 10.64 -5.81 -3.74
N THR A 110 9.89 -5.22 -2.82
CA THR A 110 9.61 -5.79 -1.50
C THR A 110 8.18 -6.29 -1.35
N GLY A 111 7.43 -6.34 -2.45
CA GLY A 111 6.20 -7.12 -2.58
C GLY A 111 4.97 -6.32 -2.99
N ALA A 112 5.00 -4.98 -2.99
CA ALA A 112 3.85 -4.18 -3.41
C ALA A 112 3.57 -4.41 -4.91
N ARG A 113 2.29 -4.49 -5.27
CA ARG A 113 1.81 -4.61 -6.67
C ARG A 113 0.68 -3.65 -6.99
N TYR A 114 0.30 -2.82 -6.03
CA TYR A 114 -0.59 -1.69 -6.22
C TYR A 114 0.10 -0.41 -5.72
N LEU A 115 0.03 0.66 -6.51
CA LEU A 115 0.60 1.97 -6.18
C LEU A 115 -0.48 3.05 -6.30
N ASP A 116 -0.61 3.88 -5.27
CA ASP A 116 -1.47 5.06 -5.21
C ASP A 116 -0.64 6.32 -5.46
N LEU A 117 -0.71 6.87 -6.68
CA LEU A 117 0.06 8.03 -7.13
C LEU A 117 -0.83 9.25 -7.29
N ARG A 118 -0.81 10.13 -6.28
CA ARG A 118 -1.42 11.46 -6.40
C ARG A 118 -0.54 12.37 -7.24
N CYS A 119 -1.10 12.88 -8.34
CA CYS A 119 -0.36 13.65 -9.35
C CYS A 119 -0.76 15.13 -9.27
N GLY A 120 0.23 16.02 -9.18
CA GLY A 120 0.04 17.45 -8.97
C GLY A 120 0.72 18.26 -10.05
N TRP A 121 -0.06 19.04 -10.78
CA TRP A 121 0.41 19.96 -11.79
C TRP A 121 1.15 21.13 -11.15
N GLN A 122 2.27 21.53 -11.77
CA GLN A 122 3.03 22.72 -11.40
C GLN A 122 2.88 23.76 -12.53
N PRO A 123 1.98 24.75 -12.42
CA PRO A 123 1.73 25.73 -13.49
C PRO A 123 2.97 26.52 -13.90
N ASP A 124 3.84 26.86 -12.93
CA ASP A 124 5.04 27.66 -13.16
C ASP A 124 6.08 26.94 -14.03
N THR A 125 6.22 25.63 -13.84
CA THR A 125 7.24 24.81 -14.52
C THR A 125 6.67 23.94 -15.64
N LYS A 126 5.35 23.84 -15.73
CA LYS A 126 4.62 22.97 -16.67
C LYS A 126 5.04 21.50 -16.57
N THR A 127 5.10 21.00 -15.33
CA THR A 127 5.53 19.63 -15.02
C THR A 127 4.60 18.98 -14.02
N TRP A 128 4.50 17.65 -14.09
CA TRP A 128 3.78 16.84 -13.10
C TRP A 128 4.70 16.32 -12.01
N LYS A 129 4.28 16.52 -10.76
CA LYS A 129 4.96 16.01 -9.56
C LYS A 129 4.02 15.07 -8.81
N ILE A 130 4.57 14.10 -8.09
CA ILE A 130 3.82 13.46 -7.03
C ILE A 130 3.56 14.47 -5.92
N HIS A 131 2.42 14.37 -5.23
CA HIS A 131 2.16 15.18 -4.04
C HIS A 131 1.44 14.39 -2.94
N HIS A 132 1.54 14.91 -1.73
CA HIS A 132 0.56 14.67 -0.67
C HIS A 132 0.58 15.90 0.22
N SER A 133 -0.31 16.85 -0.08
CA SER A 133 -0.30 18.24 0.44
C SER A 133 0.93 19.09 0.09
N LEU A 134 2.13 18.49 0.10
CA LEU A 134 3.40 19.08 -0.30
C LEU A 134 3.85 18.45 -1.63
N VAL A 135 4.62 19.22 -2.40
CA VAL A 135 5.20 18.79 -3.67
C VAL A 135 6.29 17.75 -3.40
N GLY A 136 6.24 16.63 -4.13
CA GLY A 136 7.20 15.53 -4.06
C GLY A 136 8.10 15.42 -5.30
N VAL A 137 8.41 14.17 -5.66
CA VAL A 137 9.26 13.84 -6.82
C VAL A 137 8.56 14.07 -8.16
N ASP A 138 9.32 14.10 -9.25
CA ASP A 138 8.75 14.07 -10.61
C ASP A 138 7.96 12.79 -10.87
N VAL A 139 6.80 12.90 -11.54
CA VAL A 139 6.04 11.72 -11.97
C VAL A 139 6.90 10.83 -12.87
N VAL A 140 7.69 11.42 -13.77
CA VAL A 140 8.60 10.68 -14.66
C VAL A 140 9.58 9.80 -13.89
N THR A 141 10.15 10.28 -12.76
CA THR A 141 11.03 9.46 -11.91
C THR A 141 10.30 8.21 -11.39
N VAL A 142 9.04 8.35 -10.99
CA VAL A 142 8.23 7.22 -10.53
C VAL A 142 7.91 6.25 -11.67
N LEU A 143 7.60 6.76 -12.87
CA LEU A 143 7.34 5.92 -14.04
C LEU A 143 8.60 5.12 -14.44
N GLU A 144 9.79 5.72 -14.33
CA GLU A 144 11.07 5.05 -14.57
C GLU A 144 11.34 3.94 -13.54
N ASP A 145 11.03 4.17 -12.26
CA ASP A 145 11.11 3.16 -11.20
C ASP A 145 10.20 1.96 -11.51
N ILE A 146 8.95 2.23 -11.90
CA ILE A 146 7.99 1.19 -12.30
C ILE A 146 8.53 0.41 -13.49
N LYS A 147 8.93 1.11 -14.56
CA LYS A 147 9.49 0.51 -15.79
C LYS A 147 10.69 -0.38 -15.49
N SER A 148 11.61 0.11 -14.65
CA SER A 148 12.81 -0.61 -14.26
C SER A 148 12.46 -1.90 -13.52
N PHE A 149 11.51 -1.84 -12.59
CA PHE A 149 11.04 -3.00 -11.86
C PHE A 149 10.40 -4.04 -12.79
N VAL A 150 9.38 -3.67 -13.58
CA VAL A 150 8.71 -4.66 -14.44
C VAL A 150 9.64 -5.18 -15.53
N ASN A 151 10.66 -4.43 -15.95
CA ASN A 151 11.67 -4.95 -16.86
C ASN A 151 12.65 -5.93 -16.21
N ALA A 152 13.02 -5.71 -14.96
CA ALA A 152 13.86 -6.65 -14.22
C ALA A 152 13.09 -7.94 -13.86
N PHE A 153 11.79 -7.84 -13.57
CA PHE A 153 10.95 -8.95 -13.11
C PHE A 153 9.79 -9.17 -14.09
N LYS A 154 10.07 -9.92 -15.16
CA LYS A 154 9.18 -10.10 -16.34
C LYS A 154 7.86 -10.80 -16.05
N THR A 155 7.72 -11.41 -14.90
CA THR A 155 6.54 -12.17 -14.47
C THR A 155 5.55 -11.35 -13.65
N GLU A 156 5.95 -10.15 -13.23
CA GLU A 156 5.17 -9.35 -12.30
C GLU A 156 4.28 -8.36 -13.06
N VAL A 157 3.10 -8.14 -12.50
CA VAL A 157 2.07 -7.21 -12.97
C VAL A 157 1.80 -6.18 -11.87
N VAL A 158 1.81 -4.90 -12.24
CA VAL A 158 1.63 -3.77 -11.32
C VAL A 158 0.36 -3.01 -11.70
N ILE A 159 -0.44 -2.66 -10.70
CA ILE A 159 -1.57 -1.74 -10.82
C ILE A 159 -1.13 -0.38 -10.30
N VAL A 160 -1.35 0.67 -11.08
CA VAL A 160 -0.97 2.04 -10.76
C VAL A 160 -2.23 2.89 -10.82
N GLU A 161 -2.66 3.40 -9.67
CA GLU A 161 -3.66 4.45 -9.55
C GLU A 161 -2.96 5.80 -9.75
N MET A 162 -3.41 6.58 -10.72
CA MET A 162 -3.02 7.97 -10.92
C MET A 162 -4.23 8.85 -10.66
N SER A 163 -4.18 9.62 -9.57
CA SER A 163 -5.35 10.25 -8.97
C SER A 163 -5.06 11.67 -8.48
N HIS A 164 -6.10 12.35 -7.96
CA HIS A 164 -6.00 13.64 -7.26
C HIS A 164 -5.20 14.71 -8.02
N PHE A 165 -5.64 15.00 -9.25
CA PHE A 165 -5.01 15.98 -10.14
C PHE A 165 -5.16 17.43 -9.63
N TYR A 166 -4.25 17.83 -8.73
CA TYR A 166 -4.21 19.16 -8.13
C TYR A 166 -3.34 20.12 -8.92
N GLY A 167 -3.44 21.42 -8.63
CA GLY A 167 -2.71 22.47 -9.34
C GLY A 167 -3.49 23.06 -10.51
N ASP A 168 -4.79 22.80 -10.57
CA ASP A 168 -5.72 23.27 -11.60
C ASP A 168 -5.22 23.00 -13.03
N PRO A 169 -4.86 21.74 -13.36
CA PRO A 169 -4.45 21.37 -14.71
C PRO A 169 -5.58 21.61 -15.71
N ASP A 170 -5.22 22.13 -16.89
CA ASP A 170 -6.08 22.14 -18.06
C ASP A 170 -6.00 20.81 -18.84
N GLU A 171 -6.79 20.71 -19.91
CA GLU A 171 -6.81 19.52 -20.78
C GLU A 171 -5.44 19.19 -21.36
N ASP A 172 -4.68 20.19 -21.80
CA ASP A 172 -3.33 20.02 -22.35
C ASP A 172 -2.35 19.45 -21.30
N ALA A 173 -2.43 19.91 -20.05
CA ALA A 173 -1.63 19.36 -18.97
C ALA A 173 -1.97 17.89 -18.69
N VAL A 174 -3.25 17.51 -18.72
CA VAL A 174 -3.66 16.11 -18.50
C VAL A 174 -3.26 15.22 -19.68
N GLU A 175 -3.39 15.70 -20.92
CA GLU A 175 -2.89 15.01 -22.12
C GLU A 175 -1.36 14.85 -22.09
N GLN A 176 -0.63 15.84 -21.54
CA GLN A 176 0.81 15.72 -21.29
C GLN A 176 1.10 14.58 -20.30
N LEU A 177 0.38 14.48 -19.19
CA LEU A 177 0.56 13.40 -18.22
C LEU A 177 0.31 12.03 -18.86
N ALA A 178 -0.78 11.90 -19.62
CA ALA A 178 -1.10 10.68 -20.37
C ALA A 178 0.03 10.32 -21.36
N SER A 179 0.56 11.32 -22.07
CA SER A 179 1.69 11.14 -23.00
C SER A 179 2.98 10.71 -22.29
N GLU A 180 3.28 11.27 -21.12
CA GLU A 180 4.44 10.88 -20.30
C GLU A 180 4.32 9.41 -19.83
N VAL A 181 3.13 9.02 -19.36
CA VAL A 181 2.84 7.63 -18.95
C VAL A 181 3.05 6.66 -20.10
N LEU A 182 2.48 6.93 -21.28
CA LEU A 182 2.57 6.02 -22.42
C LEU A 182 3.94 6.07 -23.09
N GLY A 183 4.63 7.21 -23.07
CA GLY A 183 6.03 7.29 -23.50
C GLY A 183 6.96 6.44 -22.63
N ALA A 184 6.72 6.42 -21.31
CA ALA A 184 7.50 5.60 -20.39
C ALA A 184 7.13 4.12 -20.44
N LEU A 185 5.83 3.80 -20.39
CA LEU A 185 5.32 2.47 -20.08
C LEU A 185 4.47 1.84 -21.20
N GLY A 186 4.15 2.54 -22.29
CA GLY A 186 3.08 2.15 -23.22
C GLY A 186 3.11 0.71 -23.74
N GLU A 187 4.29 0.19 -24.09
CA GLU A 187 4.44 -1.21 -24.55
C GLU A 187 4.15 -2.26 -23.44
N LEU A 188 4.20 -1.82 -22.19
CA LEU A 188 3.94 -2.61 -20.99
C LEU A 188 2.52 -2.39 -20.47
N VAL A 189 1.79 -1.40 -20.98
CA VAL A 189 0.46 -1.06 -20.46
C VAL A 189 -0.56 -2.12 -20.88
N VAL A 190 -1.41 -2.51 -19.93
CA VAL A 190 -2.59 -3.32 -20.18
C VAL A 190 -3.63 -2.43 -20.86
N PRO A 191 -4.03 -2.71 -22.11
CA PRO A 191 -5.01 -1.89 -22.80
C PRO A 191 -6.42 -2.06 -22.21
N TYR A 192 -7.20 -0.99 -22.26
CA TYR A 192 -8.61 -0.94 -21.88
C TYR A 192 -9.50 -1.17 -23.12
N TYR A 193 -10.21 -2.30 -23.12
CA TYR A 193 -11.19 -2.63 -24.15
C TYR A 193 -12.56 -2.88 -23.49
N PRO A 194 -13.40 -1.85 -23.29
CA PRO A 194 -14.65 -1.96 -22.53
C PRO A 194 -15.68 -2.90 -23.15
N LEU A 195 -15.55 -3.18 -24.45
CA LEU A 195 -16.49 -4.02 -25.21
C LEU A 195 -16.09 -5.50 -25.22
N GLU A 196 -14.92 -5.88 -24.68
CA GLU A 196 -14.52 -7.28 -24.60
C GLU A 196 -15.14 -7.95 -23.37
N GLU A 197 -15.87 -9.06 -23.59
CA GLU A 197 -16.45 -9.89 -22.52
C GLU A 197 -15.37 -10.46 -21.58
N GLU A 198 -14.20 -10.76 -22.14
CA GLU A 198 -13.01 -11.15 -21.38
C GLU A 198 -11.94 -10.06 -21.44
N ASN A 199 -11.62 -9.47 -20.30
CA ASN A 199 -10.61 -8.42 -20.20
C ASN A 199 -9.57 -8.76 -19.12
N PHE A 200 -8.71 -7.81 -18.75
CA PHE A 200 -7.69 -7.99 -17.72
C PHE A 200 -8.25 -8.60 -16.43
N TRP A 201 -9.45 -8.20 -16.01
CA TRP A 201 -10.06 -8.62 -14.74
C TRP A 201 -10.43 -10.09 -14.70
N THR A 202 -10.88 -10.63 -15.82
CA THR A 202 -11.47 -11.98 -15.91
C THR A 202 -10.51 -13.02 -16.44
N ARG A 203 -9.45 -12.61 -17.15
CA ARG A 203 -8.39 -13.50 -17.63
C ARG A 203 -7.34 -13.79 -16.57
N PRO A 204 -6.71 -14.98 -16.57
CA PRO A 204 -5.58 -15.27 -15.71
C PRO A 204 -4.44 -14.26 -15.86
N LEU A 205 -3.81 -13.88 -14.75
CA LEU A 205 -2.70 -12.92 -14.74
C LEU A 205 -1.53 -13.32 -15.67
N GLU A 206 -1.29 -14.63 -15.83
CA GLU A 206 -0.27 -15.16 -16.73
C GLU A 206 -0.48 -14.81 -18.20
N GLU A 207 -1.70 -14.50 -18.64
CA GLU A 207 -1.95 -14.06 -20.01
C GLU A 207 -1.39 -12.66 -20.26
N SER A 208 -1.61 -11.75 -19.30
CA SER A 208 -1.03 -10.40 -19.29
C SER A 208 0.49 -10.47 -19.34
N VAL A 209 1.08 -11.41 -18.58
CA VAL A 209 2.52 -11.69 -18.62
C VAL A 209 2.98 -12.18 -19.99
N LYS A 210 2.30 -13.17 -20.58
CA LYS A 210 2.63 -13.71 -21.92
C LYS A 210 2.57 -12.64 -23.01
N LYS A 211 1.66 -11.68 -22.90
CA LYS A 211 1.51 -10.54 -23.84
C LYS A 211 2.48 -9.39 -23.55
N ASN A 212 3.29 -9.47 -22.49
CA ASN A 212 4.10 -8.38 -21.95
C ASN A 212 3.29 -7.11 -21.61
N GLN A 213 1.99 -7.26 -21.35
CA GLN A 213 1.08 -6.21 -20.89
C GLN A 213 0.95 -6.35 -19.37
N ARG A 214 1.78 -5.64 -18.61
CA ARG A 214 2.03 -5.91 -17.19
C ARG A 214 1.92 -4.69 -16.28
N VAL A 215 1.47 -3.56 -16.80
CA VAL A 215 1.18 -2.38 -16.01
C VAL A 215 -0.24 -1.92 -16.32
N LEU A 216 -1.15 -1.98 -15.35
CA LEU A 216 -2.47 -1.38 -15.49
C LEU A 216 -2.42 0.04 -14.94
N ILE A 217 -2.84 1.01 -15.74
CA ILE A 217 -2.95 2.41 -15.32
C ILE A 217 -4.42 2.73 -15.10
N ALA A 218 -4.83 2.80 -13.83
CA ALA A 218 -6.10 3.38 -13.43
C ALA A 218 -5.92 4.90 -13.39
N PHE A 219 -6.47 5.60 -14.38
CA PHE A 219 -6.27 7.03 -14.57
C PHE A 219 -7.55 7.77 -14.19
N GLU A 220 -7.56 8.36 -13.00
CA GLU A 220 -8.73 9.06 -12.48
C GLU A 220 -9.05 10.28 -13.36
N ASN A 221 -10.33 10.62 -13.48
CA ASN A 221 -10.81 11.80 -14.19
C ASN A 221 -10.40 11.90 -15.67
N PHE A 222 -9.83 10.84 -16.27
CA PHE A 222 -9.45 10.79 -17.69
C PHE A 222 -10.58 11.32 -18.59
N ASN A 223 -11.80 10.84 -18.37
CA ASN A 223 -12.98 11.23 -19.15
C ASN A 223 -13.48 12.66 -18.88
N ALA A 224 -13.14 13.25 -17.71
CA ALA A 224 -13.64 14.57 -17.32
C ALA A 224 -13.00 15.71 -18.13
N TYR A 225 -11.79 15.49 -18.65
CA TYR A 225 -11.02 16.48 -19.39
C TYR A 225 -11.18 16.37 -20.91
N ASN A 226 -12.10 15.54 -21.42
CA ASN A 226 -12.23 15.26 -22.86
C ASN A 226 -10.90 14.82 -23.53
N THR A 227 -9.96 14.32 -22.71
CA THR A 227 -8.67 13.83 -23.18
C THR A 227 -8.90 12.75 -24.23
N THR A 228 -8.14 12.85 -25.31
CA THR A 228 -8.57 12.37 -26.62
C THR A 228 -8.78 10.84 -26.68
N GLU A 229 -9.57 10.39 -27.67
CA GLU A 229 -9.70 8.95 -28.03
C GLU A 229 -8.35 8.23 -28.19
N LYS A 230 -7.27 8.98 -28.44
CA LYS A 230 -5.89 8.49 -28.62
C LYS A 230 -5.37 7.69 -27.44
N HIS A 231 -5.71 8.07 -26.21
CA HIS A 231 -5.15 7.48 -24.99
C HIS A 231 -6.12 6.58 -24.23
N SER A 232 -7.42 6.70 -24.52
CA SER A 232 -8.49 5.88 -23.95
C SER A 232 -8.24 4.37 -24.03
N PRO A 233 -7.63 3.81 -25.10
CA PRO A 233 -7.34 2.37 -25.16
C PRO A 233 -6.29 1.89 -24.16
N PHE A 234 -5.60 2.76 -23.43
CA PHE A 234 -4.51 2.39 -22.53
C PHE A 234 -4.72 2.87 -21.10
N LEU A 235 -5.49 3.94 -20.91
CA LEU A 235 -5.76 4.52 -19.62
C LEU A 235 -7.15 4.08 -19.17
N TRP A 236 -7.20 3.31 -18.09
CA TRP A 236 -8.45 2.74 -17.62
C TRP A 236 -9.20 3.74 -16.74
N PRO A 237 -10.42 4.16 -17.11
CA PRO A 237 -11.23 5.08 -16.31
C PRO A 237 -12.08 4.31 -15.28
N TRP A 238 -12.36 4.94 -14.12
CA TRP A 238 -13.34 4.46 -13.13
C TRP A 238 -13.14 3.01 -12.63
N VAL A 239 -11.89 2.57 -12.55
CA VAL A 239 -11.53 1.18 -12.25
C VAL A 239 -11.60 0.84 -10.77
N LEU A 240 -11.46 1.84 -9.91
CA LEU A 240 -11.25 1.63 -8.49
C LEU A 240 -12.45 2.14 -7.70
N GLU A 241 -13.00 1.27 -6.87
CA GLU A 241 -13.83 1.68 -5.74
C GLU A 241 -12.88 2.02 -4.59
N ASN A 242 -12.60 3.32 -4.45
CA ASN A 242 -11.67 3.85 -3.47
C ASN A 242 -12.45 4.50 -2.30
N GLY A 243 -11.98 4.25 -1.09
CA GLY A 243 -12.53 4.78 0.16
C GLY A 243 -11.60 4.47 1.33
N TYR A 244 -11.76 5.24 2.41
CA TYR A 244 -11.03 5.04 3.66
C TYR A 244 -11.86 5.55 4.84
N ALA A 245 -11.52 5.07 6.04
CA ALA A 245 -12.32 5.31 7.25
C ALA A 245 -12.29 6.77 7.77
N ASP A 246 -11.38 7.59 7.25
CA ASP A 246 -11.16 8.98 7.63
C ASP A 246 -11.15 9.21 9.15
N THR A 247 -10.34 8.43 9.87
CA THR A 247 -10.33 8.44 11.34
C THR A 247 -8.95 8.14 11.92
N ASP A 248 -8.65 8.69 13.10
CA ASP A 248 -7.48 8.37 13.92
C ASP A 248 -7.77 7.25 14.93
N ASP A 249 -8.97 6.66 14.91
CA ASP A 249 -9.42 5.61 15.81
C ASP A 249 -9.38 4.22 15.11
N VAL A 250 -8.57 3.31 15.67
CA VAL A 250 -8.37 1.96 15.12
C VAL A 250 -9.67 1.15 15.09
N ALA A 251 -10.52 1.26 16.11
CA ALA A 251 -11.75 0.48 16.17
C ALA A 251 -12.74 0.93 15.10
N LYS A 252 -12.85 2.24 14.86
CA LYS A 252 -13.67 2.79 13.77
C LYS A 252 -13.12 2.43 12.40
N MET A 253 -11.80 2.45 12.22
CA MET A 253 -11.18 2.01 10.97
C MET A 253 -11.46 0.54 10.69
N LYS A 254 -11.39 -0.32 11.72
CA LYS A 254 -11.78 -1.73 11.60
C LYS A 254 -13.25 -1.89 11.22
N GLU A 255 -14.16 -1.19 11.90
CA GLU A 255 -15.60 -1.23 11.61
C GLU A 255 -15.89 -0.83 10.15
N TYR A 256 -15.27 0.26 9.68
CA TYR A 256 -15.37 0.68 8.29
C TYR A 256 -14.86 -0.40 7.32
N ASN A 257 -13.70 -1.00 7.60
CA ASN A 257 -13.14 -2.03 6.73
C ASN A 257 -13.95 -3.35 6.76
N TYR A 258 -14.63 -3.68 7.86
CA TYR A 258 -15.65 -4.74 7.88
C TYR A 258 -16.81 -4.42 6.95
N ASP A 259 -17.28 -3.17 6.93
CA ASP A 259 -18.36 -2.74 6.04
C ASP A 259 -17.97 -2.77 4.57
N VAL A 260 -16.71 -2.45 4.24
CA VAL A 260 -16.17 -2.59 2.88
C VAL A 260 -16.18 -4.07 2.46
N VAL A 261 -15.65 -4.97 3.28
CA VAL A 261 -15.67 -6.42 3.02
C VAL A 261 -17.10 -6.93 2.83
N ARG A 262 -18.02 -6.52 3.71
CA ARG A 262 -19.42 -6.91 3.66
C ARG A 262 -20.09 -6.47 2.37
N THR A 263 -19.91 -5.20 2.00
CA THR A 263 -20.40 -4.63 0.74
C THR A 263 -19.85 -5.39 -0.46
N PHE A 264 -18.54 -5.60 -0.50
CA PHE A 264 -17.85 -6.32 -1.58
C PHE A 264 -18.42 -7.73 -1.80
N ASN A 265 -18.77 -8.44 -0.72
CA ASN A 265 -19.35 -9.78 -0.80
C ASN A 265 -20.86 -9.79 -1.12
N ASN A 266 -21.52 -8.62 -1.11
CA ASN A 266 -22.94 -8.46 -1.43
C ASN A 266 -23.20 -7.94 -2.84
N GLN A 267 -22.20 -7.34 -3.47
CA GLN A 267 -22.30 -6.88 -4.85
C GLN A 267 -22.67 -8.07 -5.75
N THR A 268 -23.79 -7.94 -6.46
CA THR A 268 -24.17 -8.91 -7.49
C THR A 268 -23.32 -8.67 -8.73
N GLU A 269 -22.97 -9.73 -9.46
CA GLU A 269 -22.12 -9.75 -10.68
C GLU A 269 -22.54 -8.83 -11.86
N LYS A 270 -23.52 -7.93 -11.68
CA LYS A 270 -24.07 -7.03 -12.71
C LYS A 270 -23.52 -5.61 -12.71
N ASP A 271 -22.73 -5.22 -11.71
CA ASP A 271 -22.08 -3.92 -11.69
C ASP A 271 -20.77 -3.97 -12.50
N GLU A 272 -20.40 -2.88 -13.18
CA GLU A 272 -19.12 -2.77 -13.91
C GLU A 272 -17.98 -3.27 -13.03
N LEU A 273 -17.16 -4.21 -13.53
CA LEU A 273 -16.07 -4.80 -12.75
C LEU A 273 -15.07 -3.72 -12.32
N ARG A 274 -15.07 -3.41 -11.03
CA ARG A 274 -14.14 -2.50 -10.37
C ARG A 274 -13.31 -3.24 -9.33
N LEU A 275 -12.10 -2.74 -9.11
CA LEU A 275 -11.25 -3.14 -7.99
C LEU A 275 -11.73 -2.44 -6.72
N THR A 276 -12.10 -3.22 -5.71
CA THR A 276 -12.40 -2.66 -4.40
C THR A 276 -11.11 -2.55 -3.59
N LYS A 277 -10.80 -1.33 -3.15
CA LYS A 277 -9.64 -1.02 -2.31
C LYS A 277 -10.05 -1.00 -0.84
N LEU A 278 -9.36 -1.80 -0.05
CA LEU A 278 -9.43 -1.77 1.41
C LEU A 278 -8.22 -0.99 1.93
N SER A 279 -8.50 0.21 2.45
CA SER A 279 -7.47 1.12 2.95
C SER A 279 -7.29 0.91 4.46
N TRP A 280 -6.19 0.28 4.86
CA TRP A 280 -5.81 0.05 6.25
C TRP A 280 -4.92 1.19 6.77
N ILE A 281 -5.49 2.39 6.74
CA ILE A 281 -4.80 3.63 7.06
C ILE A 281 -5.54 4.39 8.17
N LEU A 282 -4.79 5.14 8.97
CA LEU A 282 -5.35 6.11 9.90
C LEU A 282 -5.20 7.51 9.31
N THR A 283 -6.19 8.36 9.51
CA THR A 283 -6.15 9.74 9.03
C THR A 283 -5.91 10.68 10.19
N ALA A 284 -4.93 11.57 10.04
CA ALA A 284 -4.61 12.58 11.04
C ALA A 284 -5.81 13.49 11.31
N LYS A 285 -6.24 13.58 12.57
CA LYS A 285 -7.21 14.57 13.03
C LYS A 285 -6.50 15.65 13.85
N ALA A 286 -7.12 16.82 13.99
CA ALA A 286 -6.54 17.95 14.71
C ALA A 286 -6.03 17.57 16.11
N LYS A 287 -6.83 16.78 16.84
CA LYS A 287 -6.46 16.27 18.18
C LYS A 287 -5.26 15.33 18.14
N THR A 288 -5.16 14.45 17.14
CA THR A 288 -4.03 13.54 16.94
C THR A 288 -2.74 14.33 16.75
N VAL A 289 -2.79 15.36 15.90
CA VAL A 289 -1.65 16.23 15.61
C VAL A 289 -1.27 17.07 16.83
N GLU A 290 -2.24 17.70 17.51
CA GLU A 290 -2.02 18.44 18.75
C GLU A 290 -1.33 17.58 19.82
N ASN A 291 -1.80 16.35 20.02
CA ASN A 291 -1.22 15.41 20.98
C ASN A 291 0.21 14.98 20.61
N SER A 292 0.59 15.04 19.32
CA SER A 292 1.96 14.77 18.90
C SER A 292 2.92 15.94 19.23
N ILE A 293 2.38 17.15 19.37
CA ILE A 293 3.14 18.37 19.64
C ILE A 293 3.36 18.57 21.14
N TRP A 294 2.37 18.26 21.98
CA TRP A 294 2.45 18.51 23.43
C TRP A 294 3.67 17.91 24.16
N PRO A 295 4.13 16.67 23.83
CA PRO A 295 5.35 16.10 24.42
C PRO A 295 6.65 16.87 24.13
N LEU A 296 6.67 17.76 23.13
CA LEU A 296 7.83 18.57 22.76
C LEU A 296 8.21 19.64 23.78
N ILE A 297 7.34 19.90 24.75
CA ILE A 297 7.67 20.73 25.91
C ILE A 297 8.67 20.00 26.84
N LYS A 298 8.92 18.69 26.65
CA LYS A 298 9.82 17.89 27.51
C LYS A 298 10.86 17.00 26.83
N ASN A 299 10.75 16.59 25.56
CA ASN A 299 11.82 15.91 24.79
C ASN A 299 11.47 15.84 23.27
N HIS A 300 12.43 16.14 22.41
CA HIS A 300 12.38 16.16 20.92
C HIS A 300 11.98 14.77 20.34
N HIS A 301 11.14 14.51 19.33
CA HIS A 301 10.59 15.16 18.12
C HIS A 301 9.08 14.79 17.97
N PRO A 302 8.25 15.52 17.21
CA PRO A 302 6.84 15.17 17.06
C PRO A 302 6.70 13.85 16.30
N LYS A 303 5.79 12.99 16.78
CA LYS A 303 5.46 11.71 16.13
C LYS A 303 4.91 11.96 14.72
N THR A 304 5.26 11.10 13.78
CA THR A 304 4.74 11.09 12.40
C THR A 304 3.48 10.25 12.29
N ILE A 305 2.74 10.37 11.18
CA ILE A 305 1.63 9.46 10.87
C ILE A 305 2.13 8.01 10.81
N VAL A 306 3.32 7.81 10.23
CA VAL A 306 3.99 6.51 10.15
C VAL A 306 4.28 5.95 11.55
N ASP A 307 4.69 6.77 12.51
CA ASP A 307 4.94 6.31 13.89
C ASP A 307 3.64 5.90 14.60
N LEU A 308 2.52 6.56 14.29
CA LEU A 308 1.21 6.18 14.82
C LEU A 308 0.69 4.91 14.17
N THR A 309 0.76 4.82 12.84
CA THR A 309 0.45 3.58 12.11
C THR A 309 1.30 2.45 12.66
N LEU A 310 2.60 2.63 12.85
CA LEU A 310 3.46 1.60 13.45
C LEU A 310 3.10 1.22 14.88
N LYS A 311 2.69 2.19 15.71
CA LYS A 311 2.36 1.96 17.11
C LYS A 311 1.03 1.19 17.27
N TYR A 312 0.08 1.43 16.37
CA TYR A 312 -1.31 1.01 16.55
C TYR A 312 -1.80 0.02 15.48
N ALA A 313 -1.27 0.10 14.26
CA ALA A 313 -1.44 -0.91 13.23
C ALA A 313 -0.35 -1.97 13.42
N ASP A 314 -0.48 -2.71 14.51
CA ASP A 314 0.26 -3.95 14.64
C ASP A 314 -0.19 -4.89 13.51
N ARG A 315 0.77 -5.47 12.77
CA ARG A 315 0.48 -6.41 11.68
C ARG A 315 -0.26 -7.65 12.19
N PHE A 316 -0.05 -8.03 13.46
CA PHE A 316 -0.78 -9.12 14.10
C PHE A 316 -2.30 -8.85 14.14
N VAL A 317 -2.71 -7.59 14.30
CA VAL A 317 -4.12 -7.20 14.30
C VAL A 317 -4.76 -7.32 12.91
N PHE A 318 -3.98 -7.17 11.84
CA PHE A 318 -4.48 -7.35 10.48
C PHE A 318 -4.62 -8.83 10.12
N GLU A 319 -3.64 -9.67 10.50
CA GLU A 319 -3.76 -11.12 10.34
C GLU A 319 -5.00 -11.66 11.05
N GLU A 320 -5.26 -11.20 12.28
CA GLU A 320 -6.51 -11.50 13.01
C GLU A 320 -7.77 -11.05 12.26
N PHE A 321 -7.76 -9.86 11.64
CA PHE A 321 -8.88 -9.38 10.84
C PHE A 321 -9.11 -10.25 9.60
N VAL A 322 -8.05 -10.57 8.86
CA VAL A 322 -8.09 -11.45 7.70
C VAL A 322 -8.60 -12.83 8.09
N ASP A 323 -8.14 -13.35 9.23
CA ASP A 323 -8.58 -14.62 9.78
C ASP A 323 -10.05 -14.59 10.16
N LEU A 324 -10.52 -13.55 10.85
CA LEU A 324 -11.95 -13.44 11.16
C LEU A 324 -12.79 -13.38 9.87
N VAL A 325 -12.44 -12.50 8.94
CA VAL A 325 -13.18 -12.30 7.68
C VAL A 325 -13.17 -13.55 6.80
N SER A 326 -11.97 -14.10 6.58
CA SER A 326 -11.78 -15.15 5.60
C SER A 326 -11.98 -16.53 6.23
N LYS A 327 -11.55 -16.76 7.49
CA LYS A 327 -11.68 -18.06 8.18
C LYS A 327 -13.03 -18.23 8.83
N ASP A 328 -13.44 -17.30 9.66
CA ASP A 328 -14.62 -17.52 10.49
C ASP A 328 -15.89 -17.12 9.75
N LEU A 329 -15.83 -16.04 8.95
CA LEU A 329 -16.97 -15.54 8.18
C LEU A 329 -17.02 -16.07 6.75
N ASN A 330 -15.97 -16.73 6.24
CA ASN A 330 -15.89 -17.24 4.87
C ASN A 330 -16.22 -16.17 3.80
N CYS A 331 -15.71 -14.96 3.97
CA CYS A 331 -15.90 -13.83 3.05
C CYS A 331 -14.68 -13.61 2.17
N ARG A 332 -14.91 -13.24 0.91
CA ARG A 332 -13.84 -12.87 -0.03
C ARG A 332 -13.20 -11.58 0.41
N PHE A 333 -11.90 -11.46 0.20
CA PHE A 333 -11.17 -10.24 0.53
C PHE A 333 -11.14 -9.29 -0.68
N PRO A 334 -11.31 -7.97 -0.49
CA PRO A 334 -11.17 -6.99 -1.57
C PRO A 334 -9.84 -7.10 -2.31
N GLN A 335 -9.83 -6.74 -3.59
CA GLN A 335 -8.70 -7.04 -4.47
C GLN A 335 -7.49 -6.16 -4.23
N VAL A 336 -7.65 -4.96 -3.65
CA VAL A 336 -6.51 -4.12 -3.28
C VAL A 336 -6.49 -3.95 -1.77
N PHE A 337 -5.33 -4.16 -1.17
CA PHE A 337 -5.10 -3.85 0.23
C PHE A 337 -3.99 -2.82 0.37
N SER A 338 -4.33 -1.62 0.81
CA SER A 338 -3.42 -0.47 0.84
C SER A 338 -3.11 -0.04 2.27
N LEU A 339 -1.86 0.32 2.56
CA LEU A 339 -1.41 0.77 3.88
C LEU A 339 -0.38 1.89 3.84
N ASP A 340 -0.27 2.60 4.97
CA ASP A 340 0.84 3.47 5.29
C ASP A 340 2.02 2.68 5.84
N ALA A 341 3.23 3.21 5.66
CA ALA A 341 4.45 2.68 6.22
C ALA A 341 4.74 1.24 5.76
N TRP A 342 4.90 1.08 4.45
CA TRP A 342 5.35 -0.18 3.88
C TRP A 342 6.75 -0.53 4.39
N PHE A 343 6.85 -1.59 5.17
CA PHE A 343 8.13 -2.19 5.56
C PHE A 343 8.35 -3.49 4.81
N ALA A 344 9.34 -3.44 3.93
CA ALA A 344 10.10 -4.59 3.50
C ALA A 344 10.62 -5.40 4.70
N ASP A 345 10.72 -6.72 4.49
CA ASP A 345 11.58 -7.59 5.28
C ASP A 345 12.96 -6.92 5.44
N SER A 346 13.38 -6.59 6.67
CA SER A 346 14.67 -5.92 6.89
C SER A 346 15.83 -6.92 6.89
N SER A 347 15.86 -7.83 5.93
CA SER A 347 16.91 -8.83 5.75
C SER A 347 17.70 -8.59 4.47
N PHE A 348 18.25 -7.38 4.29
CA PHE A 348 19.38 -7.20 3.37
C PHE A 348 20.37 -6.15 3.89
N ARG A 349 21.20 -6.55 4.87
CA ARG A 349 22.51 -5.94 5.06
C ARG A 349 23.55 -6.83 4.41
N SER A 350 24.00 -6.42 3.22
CA SER A 350 25.24 -6.90 2.61
C SER A 350 26.39 -6.74 3.61
N ARG A 351 26.84 -7.84 4.21
CA ARG A 351 28.11 -7.93 4.92
C ARG A 351 29.23 -8.00 3.87
N SER A 352 29.59 -6.84 3.32
CA SER A 352 30.90 -6.66 2.70
C SER A 352 31.95 -6.84 3.79
N SER A 353 32.65 -7.96 3.75
CA SER A 353 33.74 -8.30 4.65
C SER A 353 35.03 -7.58 4.24
N SER A 354 35.20 -6.34 4.68
CA SER A 354 36.54 -5.77 4.79
C SER A 354 37.10 -6.11 6.17
N LYS A 355 37.89 -7.19 6.24
CA LYS A 355 38.79 -7.47 7.35
C LYS A 355 39.75 -6.30 7.50
N SER A 356 39.73 -5.59 8.62
CA SER A 356 40.91 -4.86 9.11
C SER A 356 41.16 -5.20 10.56
N ASN A 357 42.41 -5.56 10.82
CA ASN A 357 42.91 -6.19 12.03
C ASN A 357 42.78 -5.34 13.29
N ASN A 358 42.56 -6.07 14.39
CA ASN A 358 42.75 -5.65 15.77
C ASN A 358 44.13 -5.01 16.02
N SER A 359 44.15 -3.90 16.75
CA SER A 359 45.16 -3.68 17.79
C SER A 359 44.54 -2.91 18.97
N LYS A 360 44.80 -3.42 20.18
CA LYS A 360 44.30 -2.95 21.48
C LYS A 360 45.10 -1.73 21.96
N SER A 361 44.44 -0.81 22.66
CA SER A 361 45.00 -0.10 23.82
C SER A 361 43.90 0.59 24.65
N ASN A 362 43.92 0.35 25.97
CA ASN A 362 43.17 1.04 27.04
C ASN A 362 43.41 2.57 26.99
N ASN A 363 42.61 3.47 27.58
CA ASN A 363 42.09 3.54 28.96
C ASN A 363 41.17 4.79 29.09
N GLY A 364 40.15 4.79 29.94
CA GLY A 364 39.46 6.05 30.32
C GLY A 364 38.02 5.92 30.82
N ARG A 365 37.84 5.84 32.16
CA ARG A 365 36.57 5.96 32.89
C ARG A 365 35.94 7.35 32.74
N THR A 366 34.62 7.39 32.48
CA THR A 366 33.68 8.36 33.10
C THR A 366 32.28 7.75 33.16
N ASN A 367 31.69 7.76 34.36
CA ASN A 367 30.30 7.37 34.65
C ASN A 367 29.29 8.27 33.91
N ARG A 368 28.30 7.67 33.26
CA ARG A 368 26.91 8.16 33.18
C ARG A 368 26.00 6.95 33.08
N ASP A 369 24.91 7.00 33.83
CA ASP A 369 23.89 5.96 33.95
C ASP A 369 23.20 5.76 32.59
N ASP A 370 23.36 4.56 32.03
CA ASP A 370 22.71 4.10 30.80
C ASP A 370 21.33 3.51 31.15
N ASP A 371 20.26 4.22 30.80
CA ASP A 371 18.94 3.62 30.61
C ASP A 371 18.96 2.83 29.29
N GLU A 372 19.57 1.65 29.33
CA GLU A 372 19.58 0.66 28.26
C GLU A 372 18.20 -0.03 28.19
N VAL A 373 17.21 0.65 27.60
CA VAL A 373 15.95 -0.01 27.21
C VAL A 373 16.21 -0.84 25.97
N GLY A 374 16.22 -2.16 26.15
CA GLY A 374 16.72 -3.14 25.20
C GLY A 374 16.08 -3.11 23.80
N GLU A 375 16.92 -2.87 22.79
CA GLU A 375 16.66 -3.20 21.38
C GLU A 375 16.88 -4.71 21.10
N LYS A 376 16.12 -5.60 21.76
CA LYS A 376 16.23 -7.05 21.51
C LYS A 376 14.93 -7.81 21.20
N GLU A 377 13.79 -7.15 21.09
CA GLU A 377 12.51 -7.81 20.72
C GLU A 377 12.08 -7.62 19.25
N GLY A 378 12.92 -7.05 18.39
CA GLY A 378 12.53 -6.67 17.02
C GLY A 378 12.99 -7.58 15.88
N GLU A 379 13.65 -8.71 16.14
CA GLU A 379 14.32 -9.50 15.09
C GLU A 379 13.42 -10.48 14.32
N ASN A 380 12.18 -10.76 14.77
CA ASN A 380 11.32 -11.79 14.15
C ASN A 380 10.10 -11.30 13.34
N ILE A 381 9.87 -9.99 13.21
CA ILE A 381 8.55 -9.50 12.77
C ILE A 381 8.68 -8.47 11.64
N LYS A 382 9.14 -8.88 10.46
CA LYS A 382 9.23 -8.00 9.27
C LYS A 382 8.98 -8.77 7.98
N GLY A 383 8.07 -8.29 7.13
CA GLY A 383 7.98 -8.72 5.70
C GLY A 383 6.83 -9.64 5.25
N ALA A 384 5.66 -9.64 5.89
CA ALA A 384 4.60 -10.63 5.63
C ALA A 384 3.46 -10.24 4.68
N LEU A 385 3.29 -8.98 4.25
CA LEU A 385 2.02 -8.62 3.61
C LEU A 385 1.81 -9.29 2.23
N TRP A 386 2.83 -9.36 1.38
CA TRP A 386 2.71 -10.09 0.12
C TRP A 386 2.47 -11.59 0.35
N LYS A 387 3.01 -12.17 1.44
CA LYS A 387 2.75 -13.57 1.84
C LYS A 387 1.29 -13.75 2.25
N LEU A 388 0.78 -12.84 3.09
CA LEU A 388 -0.62 -12.84 3.53
C LEU A 388 -1.57 -12.65 2.33
N ALA A 389 -1.26 -11.72 1.41
CA ALA A 389 -2.03 -11.54 0.19
C ALA A 389 -2.06 -12.80 -0.68
N LYS A 390 -0.93 -13.51 -0.81
CA LYS A 390 -0.88 -14.83 -1.47
C LYS A 390 -1.74 -15.86 -0.76
N GLU A 391 -1.61 -15.99 0.56
CA GLU A 391 -2.35 -16.96 1.36
C GLU A 391 -3.87 -16.73 1.24
N VAL A 392 -4.32 -15.50 1.40
CA VAL A 392 -5.73 -15.10 1.23
C VAL A 392 -6.20 -15.42 -0.18
N SER A 393 -5.41 -15.07 -1.20
CA SER A 393 -5.75 -15.35 -2.60
C SER A 393 -5.86 -16.84 -2.87
N ALA A 394 -4.87 -17.64 -2.48
CA ALA A 394 -4.89 -19.09 -2.67
C ALA A 394 -6.10 -19.73 -1.98
N ARG A 395 -6.43 -19.23 -0.80
CA ARG A 395 -7.53 -19.75 0.00
C ARG A 395 -8.90 -19.42 -0.59
N GLN A 396 -9.17 -18.16 -0.94
CA GLN A 396 -10.48 -17.77 -1.48
C GLN A 396 -10.78 -18.42 -2.85
N ASN A 397 -9.74 -18.91 -3.53
CA ASN A 397 -9.84 -19.72 -4.73
C ASN A 397 -9.88 -21.25 -4.49
N SER A 398 -9.85 -21.70 -3.23
CA SER A 398 -9.86 -23.12 -2.92
C SER A 398 -11.27 -23.73 -3.04
N PRO A 399 -11.39 -25.03 -3.42
CA PRO A 399 -12.68 -25.72 -3.43
C PRO A 399 -13.39 -25.77 -2.08
N ALA A 400 -12.65 -25.63 -0.97
CA ALA A 400 -13.22 -25.57 0.37
C ALA A 400 -13.98 -24.25 0.60
N PHE A 401 -13.40 -23.14 0.17
CA PHE A 401 -13.98 -21.81 0.33
C PHE A 401 -15.26 -21.62 -0.51
N ALA A 402 -15.29 -22.18 -1.73
CA ALA A 402 -16.44 -22.07 -2.64
C ALA A 402 -17.73 -22.76 -2.15
N LYS A 403 -17.66 -23.60 -1.11
CA LYS A 403 -18.81 -24.36 -0.60
C LYS A 403 -19.72 -23.55 0.32
N GLU A 404 -19.23 -22.44 0.87
CA GLU A 404 -19.94 -21.64 1.86
C GLU A 404 -20.12 -20.20 1.38
N LYS A 405 -21.25 -19.57 1.73
CA LYS A 405 -21.47 -18.14 1.46
C LYS A 405 -20.85 -17.30 2.57
N CYS A 406 -20.45 -16.07 2.24
CA CYS A 406 -20.00 -15.08 3.21
C CYS A 406 -21.06 -14.85 4.30
N LYS A 407 -20.65 -15.02 5.56
CA LYS A 407 -21.51 -14.97 6.76
C LYS A 407 -21.56 -13.58 7.39
N ALA A 408 -20.73 -12.62 6.94
CA ALA A 408 -20.70 -11.25 7.49
C ALA A 408 -22.07 -10.55 7.46
N ASN A 409 -22.95 -10.94 6.53
CA ASN A 409 -24.29 -10.37 6.40
C ASN A 409 -25.29 -10.82 7.47
N ALA A 410 -25.04 -11.95 8.14
CA ALA A 410 -25.92 -12.45 9.20
C ALA A 410 -25.78 -11.65 10.50
N PHE A 411 -24.76 -10.80 10.61
CA PHE A 411 -24.51 -9.91 11.74
C PHE A 411 -25.08 -8.49 11.53
N ALA A 412 -25.81 -8.26 10.42
CA ALA A 412 -26.24 -6.94 9.97
C ALA A 412 -27.59 -6.45 10.56
N ASP A 413 -28.07 -7.04 11.67
CA ASP A 413 -29.32 -6.61 12.33
C ASP A 413 -29.25 -5.19 12.95
N ASP A 414 -28.12 -4.49 12.84
CA ASP A 414 -27.96 -3.08 13.21
C ASP A 414 -27.77 -2.14 11.99
N GLY A 415 -28.58 -2.31 10.96
CA GLY A 415 -28.93 -1.26 9.98
C GLY A 415 -27.87 -0.81 8.95
N PRO A 416 -28.26 -0.04 7.92
CA PRO A 416 -27.37 0.37 6.84
C PRO A 416 -26.58 1.62 7.22
N LYS A 417 -25.30 1.49 7.56
CA LYS A 417 -24.37 2.63 7.53
C LYS A 417 -23.92 2.84 6.08
N ARG A 418 -24.26 4.03 5.56
CA ARG A 418 -23.96 4.47 4.19
C ARG A 418 -22.47 4.44 3.93
N LEU A 419 -22.07 3.86 2.80
CA LEU A 419 -20.76 4.07 2.19
C LEU A 419 -20.64 5.58 1.88
N TYR A 420 -19.78 6.26 2.62
CA TYR A 420 -19.37 7.61 2.27
C TYR A 420 -18.38 7.49 1.11
N SER A 421 -18.84 7.82 -0.10
CA SER A 421 -17.93 8.27 -1.15
C SER A 421 -17.51 9.69 -0.78
N GLN A 422 -16.28 9.87 -0.31
CA GLN A 422 -15.64 11.18 -0.35
C GLN A 422 -14.64 11.14 -1.50
N GLN A 423 -14.92 12.00 -2.48
CA GLN A 423 -14.10 12.31 -3.65
C GLN A 423 -12.81 13.02 -3.23
#